data_AF-A0A501WBJ3-F1
#
_entry.id   AF-A0A501WBJ3-F1
#
_cell.length_a   1.000
_cell.length_b   1.000
_cell.length_c   1.000
_cell.angle_alpha   90.00
_cell.angle_beta   90.00
_cell.angle_gamma   90.00
#
_symmetry.space_group_name_H-M   'P 1'
#
loop_
_entity.id
_entity.type
_entity.pdbx_description
1 polymer ?
#
loop_
_entity_poly.entity_id
_entity_poly.type
_entity_poly.pdbx_seq_one_letter_code
_entity_poly.pdbx_strand_id
1 'polypeptide(L)'
;MVLLQIDGSVTDENNAKRHHPAFLNAAFRPFFLLGAAFGALSIPAWVLSFLGLIEFKFYGGAYAWHIHEMLFGFFPAIMIGFLLTAVQTWTKRKCIEGWWLAALVLTWLLGRIALAFQPAFFRDYTIVIDLLFLPACAGFLARPILQAKMWRNLFFVPILLVMAMMNAVFLFVLKAQYLFDFVHWSSLFSHGHFLPSCLRSKE
;
A
#
# COMPACT_ATOMS: atom_id res chain seq x y z
N MET A 1 0.47 12.21 33.90
CA MET A 1 0.06 13.49 34.51
C MET A 1 -1.12 13.15 35.40
N VAL A 2 -0.82 12.88 36.67
CA VAL A 2 -1.80 12.51 37.69
C VAL A 2 -2.58 13.78 38.02
N LEU A 3 -3.91 13.76 37.87
CA LEU A 3 -4.78 14.81 38.38
C LEU A 3 -5.10 14.46 39.83
N LEU A 4 -4.50 15.19 40.77
CA LEU A 4 -4.93 15.14 42.16
C LEU A 4 -6.34 15.74 42.24
N GLN A 5 -7.34 14.89 42.48
CA GLN A 5 -8.63 15.34 42.99
C GLN A 5 -8.51 15.58 44.51
N ILE A 6 -9.19 16.62 45.00
CA ILE A 6 -9.09 17.14 46.37
C ILE A 6 -9.65 16.17 47.43
N ASP A 7 -10.30 15.06 47.03
CA ASP A 7 -11.00 14.17 47.96
C ASP A 7 -10.17 13.00 48.52
N GLY A 8 -8.90 12.87 48.15
CA GLY A 8 -8.04 11.78 48.64
C GLY A 8 -8.46 10.39 48.19
N SER A 9 -9.45 10.26 47.30
CA SER A 9 -9.78 8.98 46.68
C SER A 9 -8.78 8.71 45.56
N VAL A 10 -8.00 7.64 45.74
CA VAL A 10 -7.27 7.04 44.63
C VAL A 10 -8.31 6.30 43.81
N THR A 11 -8.88 6.96 42.81
CA THR A 11 -9.51 6.19 41.74
C THR A 11 -8.38 5.42 41.09
N ASP A 12 -8.41 4.10 41.22
CA ASP A 12 -7.61 3.20 40.41
C ASP A 12 -7.99 3.44 38.94
N GLU A 13 -7.36 4.43 38.31
CA GLU A 13 -7.33 4.63 36.85
C GLU A 13 -6.60 3.46 36.13
N ASN A 14 -6.32 2.39 36.87
CA ASN A 14 -5.96 1.05 36.41
C ASN A 14 -7.05 0.33 35.59
N ASN A 15 -8.24 0.92 35.38
CA ASN A 15 -9.23 0.31 34.49
C ASN A 15 -8.95 0.63 33.01
N ALA A 16 -8.31 -0.35 32.36
CA ALA A 16 -8.18 -0.55 30.93
C ALA A 16 -7.13 0.29 30.17
N LYS A 17 -5.86 0.22 30.62
CA LYS A 17 -4.76 0.19 29.64
C LYS A 17 -4.95 -1.05 28.77
N ARG A 18 -5.73 -0.93 27.70
CA ARG A 18 -5.85 -1.98 26.67
C ARG A 18 -4.43 -2.35 26.28
N HIS A 19 -4.06 -3.62 26.43
CA HIS A 19 -2.76 -4.20 26.11
C HIS A 19 -2.49 -4.19 24.60
N HIS A 20 -2.57 -3.02 23.97
CA HIS A 20 -2.13 -2.82 22.60
C HIS A 20 -0.83 -2.00 22.66
N PRO A 21 0.19 -2.39 21.89
CA PRO A 21 1.46 -1.65 21.87
C PRO A 21 1.17 -0.18 21.54
N ALA A 22 1.84 0.75 22.24
CA ALA A 22 1.59 2.20 22.15
C ALA A 22 1.70 2.79 20.73
N PHE A 23 2.29 2.01 19.82
CA PHE A 23 2.36 2.27 18.39
C PHE A 23 1.00 2.23 17.68
N LEU A 24 0.05 1.39 18.15
CA LEU A 24 -1.27 1.18 17.53
C LEU A 24 -2.38 2.07 18.10
N ASN A 25 -2.03 3.06 18.93
CA ASN A 25 -3.00 3.98 19.53
C ASN A 25 -3.43 5.11 18.58
N ALA A 26 -2.63 5.41 17.56
CA ALA A 26 -2.93 6.45 16.57
C ALA A 26 -2.44 6.00 15.20
N ALA A 27 -3.33 6.00 14.20
CA ALA A 27 -3.02 5.58 12.83
C ALA A 27 -1.87 6.37 12.19
N PHE A 28 -1.70 7.64 12.55
CA PHE A 28 -0.57 8.46 12.12
C PHE A 28 0.78 7.79 12.39
N ARG A 29 0.99 7.19 13.57
CA ARG A 29 2.30 6.66 14.00
C ARG A 29 2.83 5.55 13.10
N PRO A 30 2.11 4.44 12.87
CA PRO A 30 2.59 3.37 12.00
C PRO A 30 2.70 3.80 10.56
N PHE A 31 1.68 4.47 10.02
CA PHE A 31 1.66 4.81 8.61
C PHE A 31 2.70 5.85 8.21
N PHE A 32 3.00 6.84 9.06
CA PHE A 32 4.05 7.81 8.75
C PHE A 32 5.44 7.18 8.85
N LEU A 33 5.71 6.36 9.86
CA LEU A 33 7.02 5.71 9.99
C LEU A 33 7.25 4.69 8.88
N LEU A 34 6.27 3.83 8.61
CA LEU A 34 6.36 2.85 7.54
C LEU A 34 6.37 3.49 6.15
N GLY A 35 5.55 4.52 5.93
CA GLY A 35 5.53 5.28 4.68
C GLY A 35 6.86 5.99 4.43
N ALA A 36 7.41 6.68 5.44
CA ALA A 36 8.70 7.35 5.33
C ALA A 36 9.85 6.35 5.09
N ALA A 37 9.88 5.24 5.84
CA ALA A 37 10.86 4.18 5.64
C ALA A 37 10.75 3.56 4.24
N PHE A 38 9.52 3.32 3.79
CA PHE A 38 9.28 2.78 2.45
C PHE A 38 9.74 3.73 1.35
N GLY A 39 9.41 5.03 1.44
CA GLY A 39 9.90 6.03 0.48
C GLY A 39 11.42 6.14 0.48
N ALA A 40 12.04 6.12 1.66
CA ALA A 40 13.49 6.16 1.82
C ALA A 40 14.21 4.93 1.26
N LEU A 41 13.53 3.78 1.13
CA LEU A 41 14.08 2.56 0.52
C LEU A 41 13.73 2.44 -0.97
N SER A 42 12.49 2.75 -1.34
CA SER A 42 11.97 2.57 -2.69
C SER A 42 12.61 3.53 -3.70
N ILE A 43 12.86 4.79 -3.31
CA ILE A 43 13.50 5.78 -4.19
C ILE A 43 14.95 5.36 -4.53
N PRO A 44 15.84 5.06 -3.56
CA PRO A 44 17.18 4.57 -3.88
C PRO A 44 17.18 3.24 -4.63
N ALA A 45 16.28 2.31 -4.28
CA ALA A 45 16.17 1.05 -5.00
C ALA A 45 15.87 1.26 -6.49
N TRP A 46 14.94 2.17 -6.80
CA TRP A 46 14.67 2.54 -8.19
C TRP A 46 15.86 3.22 -8.87
N VAL A 47 16.52 4.18 -8.20
CA VAL A 47 17.69 4.89 -8.75
C VAL A 47 18.83 3.93 -9.06
N LEU A 48 19.14 3.00 -8.15
CA LEU A 48 20.18 1.98 -8.37
C LEU A 48 19.85 1.06 -9.55
N SER A 49 18.57 0.70 -9.71
CA SER A 49 18.13 -0.10 -10.85
C SER A 49 18.20 0.68 -12.16
N PHE A 50 17.83 1.96 -12.13
CA PHE A 50 17.92 2.84 -13.29
C PHE A 50 19.37 3.06 -13.75
N LEU A 51 20.31 3.13 -12.80
CA LEU A 51 21.75 3.20 -13.08
C LEU A 51 22.36 1.86 -13.52
N GLY A 52 21.58 0.77 -13.54
CA GLY A 52 22.08 -0.57 -13.88
C GLY A 52 22.99 -1.20 -12.82
N LEU A 53 23.02 -0.64 -11.60
CA LEU A 53 23.85 -1.15 -10.50
C LEU A 53 23.23 -2.39 -9.82
N ILE A 54 21.91 -2.58 -9.97
CA ILE A 54 21.18 -3.76 -9.49
C ILE A 54 20.32 -4.35 -10.61
N GLU A 55 20.43 -5.66 -10.83
CA GLU A 55 19.58 -6.41 -11.76
C GLU A 55 18.34 -6.96 -11.03
N PHE A 56 17.44 -6.06 -10.63
CA PHE A 56 16.20 -6.44 -9.97
C PHE A 56 15.05 -6.51 -10.99
N LYS A 57 14.42 -7.68 -11.12
CA LYS A 57 13.29 -7.88 -12.06
C LYS A 57 11.98 -7.40 -11.43
N PHE A 58 11.71 -6.11 -11.55
CA PHE A 58 10.48 -5.49 -11.04
C PHE A 58 9.24 -5.81 -11.89
N TYR A 59 8.05 -5.70 -11.28
CA TYR A 59 6.76 -5.87 -11.97
C TYR A 59 6.46 -4.68 -12.87
N GLY A 60 6.26 -4.93 -14.15
CA GLY A 60 6.07 -3.95 -15.21
C GLY A 60 7.37 -3.25 -15.64
N GLY A 61 8.53 -3.72 -15.18
CA GLY A 61 9.81 -3.01 -15.30
C GLY A 61 10.01 -1.95 -14.21
N ALA A 62 11.25 -1.45 -14.09
CA ALA A 62 11.64 -0.55 -13.00
C ALA A 62 10.82 0.75 -12.96
N TYR A 63 10.50 1.32 -14.12
CA TYR A 63 9.73 2.56 -14.22
C TYR A 63 8.28 2.40 -13.77
N ALA A 64 7.57 1.37 -14.24
CA ALA A 64 6.20 1.11 -13.86
C ALA A 64 6.08 0.77 -12.37
N TRP A 65 7.02 -0.02 -11.85
CA TRP A 65 7.09 -0.32 -10.43
C TRP A 65 7.27 0.95 -9.59
N HIS A 66 8.20 1.84 -9.95
CA HIS A 66 8.39 3.09 -9.22
C HIS A 66 7.14 3.96 -9.18
N ILE A 67 6.46 4.13 -10.33
CA ILE A 67 5.19 4.88 -10.38
C ILE A 67 4.16 4.25 -9.45
N HIS A 68 4.01 2.92 -9.51
CA HIS A 68 3.05 2.20 -8.69
C HIS A 68 3.33 2.39 -7.20
N GLU A 69 4.58 2.19 -6.80
CA GLU A 69 4.97 2.27 -5.39
C GLU A 69 4.87 3.69 -4.83
N MET A 70 5.14 4.72 -5.63
CA MET A 70 4.98 6.11 -5.17
C MET A 70 3.51 6.53 -5.08
N LEU A 71 2.69 6.16 -6.08
CA LEU A 71 1.32 6.65 -6.21
C LEU A 71 0.29 5.82 -5.41
N PHE A 72 0.47 4.50 -5.34
CA PHE A 72 -0.43 3.58 -4.66
C PHE A 72 0.14 2.98 -3.37
N GLY A 73 1.46 3.07 -3.18
CA GLY A 73 2.13 2.64 -1.95
C GLY A 73 2.36 3.74 -0.95
N PHE A 74 3.31 4.63 -1.28
CA PHE A 74 3.79 5.69 -0.41
C PHE A 74 2.72 6.74 -0.13
N PHE A 75 2.15 7.35 -1.18
CA PHE A 75 1.19 8.44 -1.01
C PHE A 75 -0.05 8.03 -0.20
N PRO A 76 -0.71 6.88 -0.46
CA PRO A 76 -1.84 6.43 0.33
C PRO A 76 -1.49 6.14 1.78
N ALA A 77 -0.30 5.63 2.09
CA ALA A 77 0.13 5.39 3.47
C ALA A 77 0.09 6.70 4.28
N ILE A 78 0.73 7.76 3.76
CA ILE A 78 0.76 9.07 4.41
C ILE A 78 -0.65 9.67 4.47
N MET A 79 -1.39 9.63 3.37
CA MET A 79 -2.75 10.15 3.27
C MET A 79 -3.69 9.50 4.29
N ILE A 80 -3.67 8.17 4.41
CA ILE A 80 -4.54 7.42 5.34
C ILE A 80 -4.13 7.65 6.79
N GLY A 81 -2.83 7.72 7.08
CA GLY A 81 -2.33 8.08 8.41
C GLY A 81 -2.86 9.45 8.87
N PHE A 82 -2.94 10.41 7.95
CA PHE A 82 -3.53 11.72 8.22
C PHE A 82 -5.06 11.65 8.35
N LEU A 83 -5.75 11.05 7.38
CA LEU A 83 -7.22 11.02 7.33
C LEU A 83 -7.84 10.28 8.53
N LEU A 84 -7.27 9.13 8.93
CA LEU A 84 -7.76 8.37 10.09
C LEU A 84 -7.54 9.10 11.42
N THR A 85 -6.61 10.05 11.46
CA THR A 85 -6.40 10.91 12.63
C THR A 85 -7.36 12.11 12.57
N ALA A 86 -7.47 12.76 11.41
CA ALA A 86 -8.36 13.90 11.20
C ALA A 86 -9.84 13.56 11.42
N VAL A 87 -10.27 12.36 11.00
CA VAL A 87 -11.66 11.93 11.18
C VAL A 87 -12.07 11.83 12.65
N GLN A 88 -11.14 11.47 13.54
CA GLN A 88 -11.42 11.40 14.98
C GLN A 88 -11.70 12.79 15.54
N THR A 89 -10.92 13.79 15.11
CA THR A 89 -11.10 15.19 15.50
C THR A 89 -12.46 15.74 15.05
N TRP A 90 -12.89 15.45 13.83
CA TRP A 90 -14.15 15.98 13.28
C TRP A 90 -15.39 15.24 13.79
N THR A 91 -15.31 13.92 13.94
CA THR A 91 -16.46 13.11 14.34
C THR A 91 -16.60 12.97 15.85
N LYS A 92 -15.57 13.38 16.62
CA LYS A 92 -15.43 13.16 18.07
C LYS A 92 -15.63 11.69 18.48
N ARG A 93 -15.48 10.77 17.53
CA ARG A 93 -15.63 9.32 17.71
C ARG A 93 -14.29 8.66 17.48
N LYS A 94 -14.01 7.64 18.29
CA LYS A 94 -12.87 6.76 18.05
C LYS A 94 -13.08 6.03 16.73
N CYS A 95 -12.13 6.14 15.82
CA CYS A 95 -12.21 5.54 14.49
C CYS A 95 -11.75 4.08 14.54
N ILE A 96 -10.45 3.85 14.56
CA ILE A 96 -9.82 2.52 14.62
C ILE A 96 -8.56 2.60 15.49
N GLU A 97 -8.47 1.70 16.47
CA GLU A 97 -7.34 1.57 17.40
C GLU A 97 -6.99 0.07 17.52
N GLY A 98 -5.72 -0.24 17.80
CA GLY A 98 -5.29 -1.60 18.12
C GLY A 98 -5.25 -2.55 16.92
N TRP A 99 -5.91 -3.70 17.03
CA TRP A 99 -5.74 -4.84 16.12
C TRP A 99 -6.25 -4.59 14.69
N TRP A 100 -7.33 -3.81 14.52
CA TRP A 100 -7.84 -3.45 13.19
C TRP A 100 -6.86 -2.54 12.43
N LEU A 101 -6.17 -1.65 13.15
CA LEU A 101 -5.12 -0.83 12.58
C LEU A 101 -3.92 -1.68 12.18
N ALA A 102 -3.54 -2.66 13.02
CA ALA A 102 -2.49 -3.61 12.68
C ALA A 102 -2.84 -4.42 11.42
N ALA A 103 -4.09 -4.86 11.26
CA ALA A 103 -4.54 -5.58 10.06
C ALA A 103 -4.41 -4.73 8.79
N LEU A 104 -4.76 -3.44 8.83
CA LEU A 104 -4.57 -2.53 7.70
C LEU A 104 -3.10 -2.33 7.36
N VAL A 105 -2.27 -2.12 8.38
CA VAL A 105 -0.82 -1.96 8.21
C VAL A 105 -0.19 -3.22 7.60
N LEU A 106 -0.60 -4.41 8.08
CA LEU A 106 -0.14 -5.68 7.54
C LEU A 106 -0.61 -5.88 6.10
N THR A 107 -1.86 -5.56 5.79
CA THR A 107 -2.39 -5.67 4.42
C THR A 107 -1.60 -4.78 3.46
N TRP A 108 -1.30 -3.54 3.88
CA TRP A 108 -0.45 -2.63 3.12
C TRP A 108 0.97 -3.20 2.92
N LEU A 109 1.61 -3.65 3.99
CA LEU A 109 2.98 -4.16 3.94
C LEU A 109 3.08 -5.42 3.07
N LEU A 110 2.10 -6.32 3.18
CA LEU A 110 2.02 -7.53 2.36
C LEU A 110 1.88 -7.20 0.87
N GLY A 111 1.08 -6.18 0.51
CA GLY A 111 0.96 -5.73 -0.87
C GLY A 111 2.31 -5.29 -1.46
N ARG A 112 3.09 -4.51 -0.68
CA ARG A 112 4.42 -4.03 -1.11
C ARG A 112 5.43 -5.17 -1.26
N ILE A 113 5.49 -6.07 -0.29
CA ILE A 113 6.40 -7.23 -0.34
C ILE A 113 6.03 -8.15 -1.52
N ALA A 114 4.73 -8.36 -1.74
CA ALA A 114 4.26 -9.24 -2.81
C ALA A 114 4.57 -8.66 -4.21
N LEU A 115 4.49 -7.34 -4.40
CA LEU A 115 4.87 -6.68 -5.65
C LEU A 115 6.38 -6.62 -5.86
N ALA A 116 7.16 -6.44 -4.79
CA ALA A 116 8.62 -6.40 -4.86
C ALA A 116 9.23 -7.76 -5.24
N PHE A 117 8.83 -8.85 -4.56
CA PHE A 117 9.49 -10.16 -4.73
C PHE A 117 8.84 -11.08 -5.77
N GLN A 118 7.61 -10.80 -6.20
CA GLN A 118 6.88 -11.60 -7.20
C GLN A 118 6.97 -13.13 -7.02
N PRO A 119 6.69 -13.71 -5.84
CA PRO A 119 6.76 -15.15 -5.71
C PRO A 119 5.77 -15.82 -6.68
N ALA A 120 6.27 -16.75 -7.51
CA ALA A 120 5.54 -17.30 -8.66
C ALA A 120 4.17 -17.88 -8.29
N PHE A 121 4.02 -18.43 -7.08
CA PHE A 121 2.78 -19.00 -6.56
C PHE A 121 1.72 -17.94 -6.18
N PHE A 122 2.11 -16.71 -5.87
CA PHE A 122 1.21 -15.68 -5.34
C PHE A 122 0.81 -14.61 -6.36
N ARG A 123 1.21 -14.74 -7.63
CA ARG A 123 1.03 -13.69 -8.64
C ARG A 123 -0.41 -13.17 -8.74
N ASP A 124 -1.41 -14.04 -8.74
CA ASP A 124 -2.82 -13.62 -8.80
C ASP A 124 -3.33 -13.04 -7.46
N TYR A 125 -2.82 -13.55 -6.34
CA TYR A 125 -3.17 -13.06 -5.00
C TYR A 125 -2.56 -11.68 -4.71
N THR A 126 -1.38 -11.37 -5.25
CA THR A 126 -0.71 -10.07 -5.10
C THR A 126 -1.60 -8.92 -5.56
N ILE A 127 -2.28 -9.08 -6.70
CA ILE A 127 -3.19 -8.07 -7.25
C ILE A 127 -4.34 -7.84 -6.26
N VAL A 128 -4.94 -8.91 -5.74
CA VAL A 128 -6.06 -8.81 -4.79
C VAL A 128 -5.62 -8.12 -3.50
N ILE A 129 -4.45 -8.46 -2.95
CA ILE A 129 -3.94 -7.88 -1.71
C ILE A 129 -3.65 -6.38 -1.87
N ASP A 130 -3.01 -5.97 -2.96
CA ASP A 130 -2.71 -4.56 -3.22
C ASP A 130 -4.01 -3.74 -3.48
N LEU A 131 -4.98 -4.33 -4.18
CA LEU A 131 -6.29 -3.71 -4.40
C LEU A 131 -7.11 -3.58 -3.12
N LEU A 132 -6.98 -4.51 -2.16
CA LEU A 132 -7.82 -4.54 -0.96
C LEU A 132 -7.57 -3.34 -0.02
N PHE A 133 -6.35 -2.82 -0.01
CA PHE A 133 -5.94 -1.76 0.91
C PHE A 133 -6.78 -0.47 0.77
N LEU A 134 -6.89 0.09 -0.43
CA LEU A 134 -7.57 1.37 -0.66
C LEU A 134 -9.09 1.32 -0.35
N PRO A 135 -9.86 0.32 -0.83
CA PRO A 135 -11.27 0.14 -0.47
C PRO A 135 -11.48 -0.15 1.02
N ALA A 136 -10.59 -0.94 1.66
CA ALA A 136 -10.67 -1.17 3.09
C ALA A 136 -10.53 0.15 3.86
N CYS A 137 -9.55 0.98 3.52
CA CYS A 137 -9.37 2.30 4.12
C CYS A 137 -10.56 3.23 3.85
N ALA A 138 -11.13 3.22 2.65
CA ALA A 138 -12.35 3.97 2.34
C ALA A 138 -13.53 3.55 3.24
N GLY A 139 -13.72 2.24 3.45
CA GLY A 139 -14.75 1.71 4.33
C GLY A 139 -14.56 2.09 5.80
N PHE A 140 -13.32 2.00 6.32
CA PHE A 140 -13.01 2.41 7.69
C PHE A 140 -13.16 3.92 7.89
N LEU A 141 -12.87 4.74 6.88
CA LEU A 141 -13.07 6.19 6.93
C LEU A 141 -14.55 6.56 6.84
N ALA A 142 -15.34 5.86 6.00
CA ALA A 142 -16.76 6.16 5.78
C ALA A 142 -17.61 5.88 7.03
N ARG A 143 -17.36 4.79 7.76
CA ARG A 143 -18.13 4.38 8.94
C ARG A 143 -18.34 5.50 9.98
N PRO A 144 -17.28 6.12 10.57
CA PRO A 144 -17.45 7.18 11.56
C PRO A 144 -18.05 8.47 10.97
N ILE A 145 -17.77 8.79 9.71
CA ILE A 145 -18.30 9.99 9.04
C ILE A 145 -19.81 9.90 8.86
N LEU A 146 -20.29 8.74 8.40
CA LEU A 146 -21.73 8.47 8.22
C LEU A 146 -22.45 8.45 9.57
N GLN A 147 -21.86 7.84 10.60
CA GLN A 147 -22.41 7.85 11.96
C GLN A 147 -22.49 9.24 12.57
N ALA A 148 -21.53 10.12 12.28
CA ALA A 148 -21.52 11.51 12.72
C ALA A 148 -22.33 12.44 11.80
N LYS A 149 -22.88 11.94 10.69
CA LYS A 149 -23.61 12.71 9.66
C LYS A 149 -22.81 13.91 9.11
N MET A 150 -21.48 13.77 9.02
CA MET A 150 -20.56 14.81 8.56
C MET A 150 -20.36 14.78 7.04
N TRP A 151 -21.42 15.10 6.28
CA TRP A 151 -21.46 14.97 4.82
C TRP A 151 -20.33 15.70 4.08
N ARG A 152 -19.94 16.89 4.56
CA ARG A 152 -18.85 17.68 3.97
C ARG A 152 -17.51 16.95 3.97
N ASN A 153 -17.28 16.09 4.97
CA ASN A 153 -16.03 15.37 5.14
C ASN A 153 -16.06 14.00 4.44
N LEU A 154 -17.23 13.57 3.95
CA LEU A 154 -17.37 12.34 3.16
C LEU A 154 -16.66 12.43 1.81
N PHE A 155 -16.29 13.63 1.35
CA PHE A 155 -15.56 13.89 0.11
C PHE A 155 -14.27 13.07 -0.07
N PHE A 156 -13.59 12.71 1.03
CA PHE A 156 -12.38 11.88 0.95
C PHE A 156 -12.65 10.42 0.55
N VAL A 157 -13.86 9.91 0.78
CA VAL A 157 -14.22 8.53 0.45
C VAL A 157 -14.27 8.30 -1.06
N PRO A 158 -14.96 9.13 -1.87
CA PRO A 158 -14.87 9.06 -3.33
C PRO A 158 -13.44 9.15 -3.87
N ILE A 159 -12.58 10.01 -3.29
CA ILE A 159 -11.18 10.12 -3.71
C ILE A 159 -10.44 8.79 -3.53
N LEU A 160 -10.59 8.14 -2.37
CA LEU A 160 -9.98 6.83 -2.11
C LEU A 160 -10.49 5.76 -3.07
N LEU A 161 -11.78 5.79 -3.42
CA LEU A 161 -12.37 4.86 -4.39
C LEU A 161 -11.86 5.10 -5.81
N VAL A 162 -11.72 6.37 -6.23
CA VAL A 162 -11.12 6.71 -7.53
C VAL A 162 -9.68 6.24 -7.58
N MET A 163 -8.90 6.47 -6.53
CA MET A 163 -7.54 5.93 -6.44
C MET A 163 -7.51 4.39 -6.50
N ALA A 164 -8.46 3.71 -5.85
CA ALA A 164 -8.57 2.25 -5.92
C ALA A 164 -8.87 1.78 -7.34
N MET A 165 -9.77 2.46 -8.06
CA MET A 165 -10.06 2.19 -9.47
C MET A 165 -8.85 2.42 -10.36
N MET A 166 -8.13 3.53 -10.16
CA MET A 166 -6.89 3.80 -10.89
C MET A 166 -5.83 2.73 -10.65
N ASN A 167 -5.69 2.24 -9.41
CA ASN A 167 -4.77 1.16 -9.08
C ASN A 167 -5.18 -0.15 -9.79
N ALA A 168 -6.47 -0.47 -9.78
CA ALA A 168 -7.01 -1.64 -10.47
C ALA A 168 -6.73 -1.59 -11.99
N VAL A 169 -6.96 -0.44 -12.63
CA VAL A 169 -6.67 -0.23 -14.04
C VAL A 169 -5.17 -0.35 -14.31
N PHE A 170 -4.33 0.25 -13.48
CA PHE A 170 -2.87 0.18 -13.62
C PHE A 170 -2.36 -1.27 -13.58
N LEU A 171 -2.78 -2.03 -12.57
CA LEU A 171 -2.39 -3.44 -12.42
C LEU A 171 -2.97 -4.34 -13.52
N PHE A 172 -4.18 -4.04 -13.99
CA PHE A 172 -4.79 -4.74 -15.12
C PHE A 172 -4.01 -4.51 -16.43
N VAL A 173 -3.63 -3.26 -16.71
CA VAL A 173 -2.83 -2.91 -17.89
C VAL A 173 -1.47 -3.60 -17.84
N LEU A 174 -0.80 -3.59 -16.68
CA LEU A 174 0.47 -4.32 -16.51
C LEU A 174 0.30 -5.82 -16.72
N LYS A 175 -0.75 -6.43 -16.16
CA LYS A 175 -1.04 -7.85 -16.38
C LYS A 175 -1.28 -8.15 -17.86
N ALA A 176 -2.00 -7.29 -18.57
CA ALA A 176 -2.25 -7.43 -20.00
C ALA A 176 -0.95 -7.33 -20.81
N GLN A 177 -0.09 -6.34 -20.55
CA GLN A 177 1.21 -6.22 -21.23
C GLN A 177 2.09 -7.47 -21.04
N TYR A 178 2.19 -7.98 -19.81
CA TYR A 178 2.89 -9.23 -19.54
C TYR A 178 2.31 -10.44 -20.29
N LEU A 179 0.98 -10.51 -20.42
CA LEU A 179 0.33 -11.57 -21.19
C LEU A 179 0.62 -11.42 -22.68
N PHE A 180 0.61 -10.21 -23.24
CA PHE A 180 0.95 -9.96 -24.64
C PHE A 180 2.41 -10.31 -24.95
N ASP A 181 3.36 -9.90 -24.10
CA ASP A 181 4.79 -10.24 -24.26
C ASP A 181 5.00 -11.76 -24.18
N PHE A 182 4.35 -12.43 -23.22
CA PHE A 182 4.41 -13.88 -23.07
C PHE A 182 3.82 -14.63 -24.27
N VAL A 183 2.63 -14.21 -24.74
CA VAL A 183 1.97 -14.82 -25.90
C VAL A 183 2.80 -14.60 -27.16
N HIS A 184 3.31 -13.39 -27.37
CA HIS A 184 4.15 -13.08 -28.52
C HIS A 184 5.45 -13.89 -28.52
N TRP A 185 6.14 -14.00 -27.38
CA TRP A 185 7.31 -14.87 -27.24
C TRP A 185 6.93 -16.34 -27.49
N SER A 186 5.87 -16.85 -26.87
CA SER A 186 5.44 -18.24 -27.09
C SER A 186 5.10 -18.55 -28.55
N SER A 187 4.55 -17.59 -29.30
CA SER A 187 4.26 -17.72 -30.73
C SER A 187 5.54 -17.75 -31.59
N LEU A 188 6.58 -17.00 -31.20
CA LEU A 188 7.89 -17.02 -31.85
C LEU A 188 8.65 -18.33 -31.57
N PHE A 189 8.47 -18.93 -30.38
CA PHE A 189 9.08 -20.23 -30.03
C PHE A 189 8.28 -21.42 -30.57
N SER A 190 6.98 -21.26 -30.82
CA SER A 190 6.15 -22.28 -31.46
C SER A 190 6.44 -22.40 -32.97
N HIS A 191 6.96 -21.36 -33.60
CA HIS A 191 7.45 -21.40 -34.99
C HIS A 191 8.97 -21.53 -34.98
N GLY A 192 9.46 -22.73 -34.67
CA GLY A 192 10.88 -23.07 -34.67
C GLY A 192 11.53 -22.91 -36.05
N HIS A 193 11.95 -21.70 -36.39
CA HIS A 193 12.87 -21.42 -37.49
C HIS A 193 13.63 -20.12 -37.21
N PHE A 194 14.62 -20.17 -36.31
CA PHE A 194 15.66 -19.14 -36.28
C PHE A 194 17.02 -19.77 -35.91
N LEU A 195 17.71 -20.26 -36.93
CA LEU A 195 19.17 -20.34 -36.92
C LEU A 195 19.70 -18.89 -37.01
N PRO A 196 20.57 -18.43 -36.11
CA PRO A 196 21.24 -17.14 -36.28
C PRO A 196 22.34 -17.26 -37.34
N SER A 197 22.11 -16.71 -38.51
CA SER A 197 23.08 -16.61 -39.61
C SER A 197 24.12 -15.48 -39.45
N CYS A 198 24.26 -14.88 -38.27
CA CYS A 198 25.16 -13.75 -38.00
C CYS A 198 26.60 -14.14 -37.59
N LEU A 199 27.20 -15.16 -38.21
CA LEU A 199 28.64 -15.48 -38.06
C LEU A 199 29.30 -15.85 -39.41
N ARG A 200 29.20 -14.98 -40.40
CA ARG A 200 30.04 -14.96 -41.62
C ARG A 200 30.01 -13.51 -42.14
N SER A 201 31.05 -12.69 -42.05
CA SER A 201 32.41 -12.89 -42.55
C SER A 201 33.48 -12.21 -41.68
N LYS A 202 34.53 -12.98 -41.35
CA LYS A 202 35.91 -12.49 -41.43
C LYS A 202 36.35 -12.62 -42.90
N GLU A 203 37.31 -11.77 -43.25
CA GLU A 203 37.99 -11.58 -44.55
C GLU A 203 37.49 -10.37 -45.34
#